data_AF-A0AAJ4YAA2-F1
#
_entry.id   AF-A0AAJ4YAA2-F1
#
_cell.length_a   1.000
_cell.length_b   1.000
_cell.length_c   1.000
_cell.angle_alpha   90.00
_cell.angle_beta   90.00
_cell.angle_gamma   90.00
#
_symmetry.space_group_name_H-M   'P 1'
#
loop_
_entity.id
_entity.type
_entity.pdbx_description
1 polymer ?
#
loop_
_entity_poly.entity_id
_entity_poly.type
_entity_poly.pdbx_seq_one_letter_code
_entity_poly.pdbx_strand_id
1 'polypeptide(L)'
;MLAIPRPRRGIRRAGRRLAVAAVAAVGAMCVSVLPAAATQGAPPSKALRAGPTSPAPRQAQAAVRAAVGATTPFSVYEAEAGTPGGGAAVRSLTSAPTTQYSSAALEASGHSYVHLDGTGQSVRWTNTTGQPISFLNVRASIPDSASGGGVTGTLNLYVDGVFRQALNLNSRQSWVYEGNGNYNTSDNQNPADGDPRVFWDESHTFVTGSPIPAGATFSLRKDSDNSASFYDVDSVDVENPPAPLTQPANSISITSCGAVADDTPTNGAADSRSVDSRAAIQNCIDQASCNCPPAGAPAPRP
;
A
#
# COMPACT_ATOMS: atom_id res chain seq x y z
N MET A 1 3.49 -4.30 -77.01
CA MET A 1 2.83 -5.62 -76.80
C MET A 1 3.03 -5.97 -75.33
N LEU A 2 2.04 -6.18 -74.47
CA LEU A 2 0.59 -6.29 -74.63
C LEU A 2 -0.03 -5.87 -73.27
N ALA A 3 -1.14 -5.15 -73.32
CA ALA A 3 -1.91 -4.70 -72.16
C ALA A 3 -2.92 -5.79 -71.71
N ILE A 4 -3.24 -5.83 -70.41
CA ILE A 4 -4.59 -5.97 -69.76
C ILE A 4 -5.44 -7.21 -70.16
N PRO A 5 -6.04 -8.02 -69.24
CA PRO A 5 -7.11 -7.52 -68.35
C PRO A 5 -7.29 -8.09 -66.93
N ARG A 6 -7.98 -7.26 -66.14
CA ARG A 6 -8.70 -7.58 -64.88
C ARG A 6 -9.83 -8.60 -65.11
N PRO A 7 -10.27 -9.32 -64.07
CA PRO A 7 -11.66 -9.66 -63.88
C PRO A 7 -12.33 -8.74 -62.84
N ARG A 8 -13.43 -8.10 -63.27
CA ARG A 8 -14.50 -7.58 -62.42
C ARG A 8 -15.49 -8.70 -62.12
N ARG A 9 -16.02 -8.76 -60.89
CA ARG A 9 -17.39 -9.13 -60.46
C ARG A 9 -17.32 -9.61 -59.00
N GLY A 10 -18.22 -9.27 -58.09
CA GLY A 10 -19.48 -8.56 -58.20
C GLY A 10 -20.01 -8.25 -56.80
N ILE A 11 -20.87 -7.26 -56.76
CA ILE A 11 -21.55 -6.69 -55.59
C ILE A 11 -22.35 -7.77 -54.86
N ARG A 12 -22.18 -7.89 -53.54
CA ARG A 12 -23.27 -8.29 -52.64
C ARG A 12 -23.32 -7.32 -51.46
N ARG A 13 -24.33 -6.44 -51.50
CA ARG A 13 -24.82 -5.67 -50.36
C ARG A 13 -25.35 -6.65 -49.33
N ALA A 14 -24.72 -6.73 -48.15
CA ALA A 14 -25.33 -7.32 -46.98
C ALA A 14 -25.84 -6.19 -46.09
N GLY A 15 -27.16 -5.95 -46.13
CA GLY A 15 -27.82 -5.01 -45.25
C GLY A 15 -27.70 -5.48 -43.80
N ARG A 16 -27.03 -4.68 -42.96
CA ARG A 16 -27.15 -4.83 -41.51
C ARG A 16 -28.52 -4.30 -41.09
N ARG A 17 -29.40 -5.25 -40.76
CA ARG A 17 -30.67 -4.99 -40.09
C ARG A 17 -30.37 -4.32 -38.74
N LEU A 18 -30.95 -3.16 -38.49
CA LEU A 18 -31.08 -2.62 -37.13
C LEU A 18 -31.94 -3.60 -36.34
N ALA A 19 -31.35 -4.26 -35.35
CA ALA A 19 -32.09 -4.91 -34.29
C ALA A 19 -32.24 -3.89 -33.16
N VAL A 20 -33.40 -3.23 -33.12
CA VAL A 20 -33.88 -2.48 -31.97
C VAL A 20 -34.29 -3.51 -30.93
N ALA A 21 -33.50 -3.69 -29.88
CA ALA A 21 -33.93 -4.41 -28.70
C ALA A 21 -34.69 -3.44 -27.79
N ALA A 22 -36.01 -3.56 -27.80
CA ALA A 22 -36.89 -2.89 -26.85
C ALA A 22 -36.70 -3.53 -25.46
N VAL A 23 -36.14 -2.77 -24.51
CA VAL A 23 -36.17 -3.15 -23.10
C VAL A 23 -37.47 -2.61 -22.52
N ALA A 24 -38.36 -3.52 -22.12
CA ALA A 24 -39.60 -3.22 -21.44
C ALA A 24 -39.30 -2.63 -20.06
N ALA A 25 -39.80 -1.41 -19.82
CA ALA A 25 -39.81 -0.79 -18.50
C ALA A 25 -40.87 -1.47 -17.63
N VAL A 26 -40.44 -2.24 -16.64
CA VAL A 26 -41.31 -2.70 -15.54
C VAL A 26 -41.24 -1.65 -14.44
N GLY A 27 -42.30 -0.86 -14.33
CA GLY A 27 -42.51 0.07 -13.23
C GLY A 27 -42.86 -0.68 -11.96
N ALA A 28 -41.98 -0.62 -10.96
CA ALA A 28 -42.31 -0.99 -9.58
C ALA A 28 -42.73 0.29 -8.83
N MET A 29 -44.03 0.51 -8.72
CA MET A 29 -44.63 1.48 -7.80
C MET A 29 -44.53 0.92 -6.37
N CYS A 30 -43.62 1.45 -5.56
CA CYS A 30 -43.67 1.26 -4.10
C CYS A 30 -44.51 2.37 -3.47
N VAL A 31 -45.77 2.06 -3.17
CA VAL A 31 -46.64 2.87 -2.31
C VAL A 31 -46.14 2.75 -0.88
N SER A 32 -45.60 3.84 -0.32
CA SER A 32 -45.32 3.93 1.12
C SER A 32 -46.55 4.49 1.83
N VAL A 33 -47.18 3.64 2.64
CA VAL A 33 -48.25 4.01 3.57
C VAL A 33 -47.60 4.51 4.86
N LEU A 34 -47.88 5.75 5.25
CA LEU A 34 -47.53 6.29 6.58
C LEU A 34 -48.41 5.63 7.66
N PRO A 35 -47.85 5.17 8.79
CA PRO A 35 -48.65 4.97 10.00
C PRO A 35 -48.73 6.27 10.80
N ALA A 36 -49.97 6.64 11.14
CA ALA A 36 -50.30 7.70 12.07
C ALA A 36 -49.77 7.39 13.49
N ALA A 37 -49.18 8.40 14.13
CA ALA A 37 -48.73 8.33 15.52
C ALA A 37 -49.95 8.24 16.47
N ALA A 38 -50.01 7.15 17.24
CA ALA A 38 -50.92 7.02 18.36
C ALA A 38 -50.42 7.88 19.54
N THR A 39 -51.29 8.75 20.02
CA THR A 39 -51.13 9.56 21.22
C THR A 39 -51.42 8.70 22.46
N GLN A 40 -50.47 8.61 23.39
CA GLN A 40 -50.73 8.14 24.76
C GLN A 40 -50.29 9.22 25.74
N GLY A 41 -51.24 9.65 26.57
CA GLY A 41 -51.15 10.82 27.42
C GLY A 41 -50.22 10.67 28.62
N ALA A 42 -49.54 11.77 28.97
CA ALA A 42 -48.84 11.93 30.24
C ALA A 42 -49.76 12.60 31.28
N PRO A 43 -49.68 12.24 32.57
CA PRO A 43 -50.44 12.90 33.65
C PRO A 43 -49.87 14.30 33.99
N PRO A 44 -50.67 15.19 34.63
CA PRO A 44 -50.31 16.60 34.79
C PRO A 44 -49.23 16.82 35.85
N SER A 45 -48.12 17.45 35.43
CA SER A 45 -47.09 17.98 36.32
C SER A 45 -47.56 19.29 36.97
N LYS A 46 -47.47 19.37 38.30
CA LYS A 46 -47.63 20.62 39.07
C LYS A 46 -46.59 21.63 38.62
N ALA A 47 -47.04 22.81 38.19
CA ALA A 47 -46.17 23.92 37.83
C ALA A 47 -45.47 24.50 39.07
N LEU A 48 -44.14 24.45 39.11
CA LEU A 48 -43.32 25.24 40.03
C LEU A 48 -42.62 26.33 39.21
N ARG A 49 -42.79 27.59 39.63
CA ARG A 49 -42.29 28.81 38.99
C ARG A 49 -40.76 28.78 38.81
N ALA A 50 -40.31 29.17 37.62
CA ALA A 50 -38.91 29.41 37.30
C ALA A 50 -38.39 30.66 38.01
N GLY A 51 -37.28 30.53 38.75
CA GLY A 51 -36.39 31.63 39.10
C GLY A 51 -35.21 31.70 38.11
N PRO A 52 -34.59 32.87 37.90
CA PRO A 52 -33.49 32.98 36.94
C PRO A 52 -32.20 32.41 37.54
N THR A 53 -31.70 31.30 36.99
CA THR A 53 -30.36 30.78 37.30
C THR A 53 -29.46 30.99 36.10
N SER A 54 -28.39 31.76 36.30
CA SER A 54 -27.30 32.04 35.35
C SER A 54 -26.77 30.79 34.65
N PRO A 55 -26.32 30.88 33.38
CA PRO A 55 -25.73 29.73 32.70
C PRO A 55 -24.35 29.40 33.28
N ALA A 56 -24.19 28.15 33.74
CA ALA A 56 -22.92 27.55 34.08
C ALA A 56 -22.03 27.38 32.81
N PRO A 57 -20.69 27.38 32.93
CA PRO A 57 -19.81 27.32 31.77
C PRO A 57 -19.96 25.97 31.07
N ARG A 58 -20.10 26.03 29.75
CA ARG A 58 -20.17 24.87 28.87
C ARG A 58 -18.79 24.21 28.87
N GLN A 59 -18.60 23.18 29.70
CA GLN A 59 -17.41 22.32 29.61
C GLN A 59 -17.37 21.77 28.18
N ALA A 60 -16.29 22.10 27.46
CA ALA A 60 -16.00 21.50 26.18
C ALA A 60 -15.79 20.00 26.41
N GLN A 61 -16.83 19.21 26.16
CA GLN A 61 -16.70 17.78 25.99
C GLN A 61 -15.84 17.59 24.74
N ALA A 62 -14.55 17.35 24.94
CA ALA A 62 -13.70 16.78 23.91
C ALA A 62 -14.40 15.51 23.44
N ALA A 63 -14.93 15.54 22.22
CA ALA A 63 -15.56 14.38 21.62
C ALA A 63 -14.51 13.27 21.58
N VAL A 64 -14.67 12.26 22.43
CA VAL A 64 -13.94 10.99 22.30
C VAL A 64 -14.38 10.42 20.96
N ARG A 65 -13.58 10.64 19.92
CA ARG A 65 -13.76 9.94 18.66
C ARG A 65 -13.57 8.47 18.98
N ALA A 66 -14.60 7.65 18.72
CA ALA A 66 -14.41 6.21 18.72
C ALA A 66 -13.25 5.90 17.76
N ALA A 67 -12.28 5.11 18.20
CA ALA A 67 -11.24 4.62 17.31
C ALA A 67 -11.93 3.80 16.22
N VAL A 68 -11.87 4.27 14.98
CA VAL A 68 -12.37 3.56 13.79
C VAL A 68 -11.16 2.95 13.10
N GLY A 69 -11.28 1.70 12.64
CA GLY A 69 -10.22 0.99 11.93
C GLY A 69 -9.45 -0.01 12.80
N ALA A 70 -8.40 -0.58 12.23
CA ALA A 70 -7.52 -1.51 12.93
C ALA A 70 -6.68 -0.78 13.99
N THR A 71 -6.42 -1.44 15.11
CA THR A 71 -5.35 -1.02 16.04
C THR A 71 -4.05 -1.62 15.56
N THR A 72 -3.10 -0.78 15.15
CA THR A 72 -1.80 -1.19 14.58
C THR A 72 -0.65 -0.88 15.55
N PRO A 73 0.46 -1.64 15.49
CA PRO A 73 1.65 -1.37 16.30
C PRO A 73 2.51 -0.22 15.75
N PHE A 74 2.30 0.15 14.48
CA PHE A 74 3.05 1.19 13.78
C PHE A 74 2.33 2.55 13.79
N SER A 75 3.13 3.60 13.66
CA SER A 75 2.66 4.97 13.39
C SER A 75 3.01 5.36 11.96
N VAL A 76 2.10 6.06 11.27
CA VAL A 76 2.30 6.51 9.89
C VAL A 76 2.79 7.96 9.87
N TYR A 77 3.83 8.23 9.10
CA TYR A 77 4.29 9.56 8.74
C TYR A 77 4.03 9.82 7.26
N GLU A 78 3.03 10.64 6.95
CA GLU A 78 2.77 11.12 5.58
C GLU A 78 3.90 12.07 5.14
N ALA A 79 4.36 11.92 3.89
CA ALA A 79 5.50 12.68 3.39
C ALA A 79 5.19 14.16 3.19
N GLU A 80 3.99 14.51 2.74
CA GLU A 80 3.55 15.88 2.60
C GLU A 80 3.37 16.60 3.95
N ALA A 81 3.25 15.85 5.05
CA ALA A 81 3.29 16.39 6.41
C ALA A 81 4.72 16.53 6.96
N GLY A 82 5.71 15.97 6.27
CA GLY A 82 7.12 16.16 6.54
C GLY A 82 7.62 17.54 6.12
N THR A 83 8.93 17.77 6.27
CA THR A 83 9.62 18.97 5.78
C THR A 83 10.45 18.61 4.55
N PRO A 84 10.02 19.00 3.33
CA PRO A 84 10.84 18.89 2.13
C PRO A 84 12.12 19.72 2.25
N GLY A 85 13.23 19.20 1.78
CA GLY A 85 14.55 19.83 1.78
C GLY A 85 15.24 19.75 0.43
N GLY A 86 16.24 20.60 0.20
CA GLY A 86 17.07 20.56 -1.00
C GLY A 86 16.35 20.88 -2.32
N GLY A 87 15.15 21.47 -2.25
CA GLY A 87 14.32 21.75 -3.43
C GLY A 87 13.31 20.66 -3.78
N ALA A 88 13.15 19.64 -2.93
CA ALA A 88 12.08 18.64 -3.04
C ALA A 88 10.69 19.30 -3.13
N ALA A 89 9.80 18.75 -3.94
CA ALA A 89 8.49 19.32 -4.20
C ALA A 89 7.36 18.43 -3.66
N VAL A 90 6.38 19.04 -3.01
CA VAL A 90 5.11 18.35 -2.71
C VAL A 90 4.27 18.32 -3.98
N ARG A 91 3.71 17.15 -4.32
CA ARG A 91 2.80 16.94 -5.43
C ARG A 91 1.47 16.45 -4.88
N SER A 92 0.37 17.13 -5.23
CA SER A 92 -0.96 16.80 -4.69
C SER A 92 -2.02 16.85 -5.77
N LEU A 93 -3.06 16.04 -5.63
CA LEU A 93 -4.25 16.12 -6.47
C LEU A 93 -5.14 17.29 -6.00
N THR A 94 -5.11 18.40 -6.73
CA THR A 94 -5.86 19.62 -6.36
C THR A 94 -7.21 19.77 -7.07
N SER A 95 -7.53 18.89 -8.01
CA SER A 95 -8.78 18.90 -8.77
C SER A 95 -9.19 17.48 -9.17
N ALA A 96 -10.47 17.28 -9.46
CA ALA A 96 -10.95 16.00 -9.96
C ALA A 96 -10.20 15.59 -11.26
N PRO A 97 -9.86 14.29 -11.42
CA PRO A 97 -9.29 13.80 -12.67
C PRO A 97 -10.18 14.11 -13.87
N THR A 98 -9.56 14.49 -14.99
CA THR A 98 -10.25 14.79 -16.25
C THR A 98 -10.25 13.62 -17.23
N THR A 99 -9.54 12.54 -16.89
CA THR A 99 -9.49 11.28 -17.63
C THR A 99 -9.87 10.13 -16.68
N GLN A 100 -10.15 8.96 -17.24
CA GLN A 100 -10.35 7.74 -16.44
C GLN A 100 -9.03 7.17 -15.90
N TYR A 101 -7.90 7.58 -16.48
CA TYR A 101 -6.59 7.01 -16.17
C TYR A 101 -6.05 7.50 -14.83
N SER A 102 -5.21 6.67 -14.23
CA SER A 102 -4.62 6.94 -12.93
C SER A 102 -3.52 8.00 -12.97
N SER A 103 -3.05 8.40 -11.79
CA SER A 103 -1.84 9.21 -11.61
C SER A 103 -1.23 8.92 -10.25
N ALA A 104 0.06 9.19 -10.08
CA ALA A 104 0.74 8.99 -8.80
C ALA A 104 0.01 9.72 -7.65
N ALA A 105 -0.38 10.98 -7.86
CA ALA A 105 -1.12 11.76 -6.87
C ALA A 105 -2.52 11.21 -6.59
N LEU A 106 -3.18 10.57 -7.56
CA LEU A 106 -4.49 9.93 -7.34
C LEU A 106 -4.36 8.72 -6.41
N GLU A 107 -3.29 7.93 -6.57
CA GLU A 107 -3.05 6.70 -5.80
C GLU A 107 -2.26 6.92 -4.49
N ALA A 108 -1.72 8.12 -4.29
CA ALA A 108 -1.01 8.50 -3.06
C ALA A 108 -1.98 8.53 -1.86
N SER A 109 -1.48 8.18 -0.67
CA SER A 109 -2.17 8.48 0.58
C SER A 109 -2.40 9.98 0.67
N GLY A 110 -3.55 10.39 1.22
CA GLY A 110 -3.93 11.81 1.27
C GLY A 110 -4.03 12.52 -0.09
N HIS A 111 -3.89 11.79 -1.20
CA HIS A 111 -3.66 12.30 -2.54
C HIS A 111 -2.47 13.25 -2.68
N SER A 112 -1.40 13.00 -1.92
CA SER A 112 -0.20 13.85 -1.92
C SER A 112 1.06 13.06 -1.60
N TYR A 113 2.20 13.51 -2.12
CA TYR A 113 3.51 12.89 -1.88
C TYR A 113 4.65 13.92 -2.03
N VAL A 114 5.87 13.55 -1.65
CA VAL A 114 7.07 14.36 -1.88
C VAL A 114 7.91 13.77 -3.02
N HIS A 115 8.15 14.56 -4.05
CA HIS A 115 8.95 14.22 -5.23
C HIS A 115 10.43 14.61 -5.03
N LEU A 116 11.32 13.64 -5.22
CA LEU A 116 12.78 13.78 -5.15
C LEU A 116 13.44 13.44 -6.50
N ASP A 117 13.72 14.42 -7.35
CA ASP A 117 14.40 14.27 -8.64
C ASP A 117 15.84 14.83 -8.66
N GLY A 118 16.21 15.61 -7.64
CA GLY A 118 17.51 16.25 -7.50
C GLY A 118 18.41 15.61 -6.44
N THR A 119 19.71 15.62 -6.67
CA THR A 119 20.69 15.24 -5.61
C THR A 119 20.61 16.22 -4.43
N GLY A 120 20.55 15.69 -3.21
CA GLY A 120 20.38 16.45 -1.98
C GLY A 120 18.92 16.73 -1.59
N GLN A 121 17.95 16.41 -2.45
CA GLN A 121 16.54 16.53 -2.13
C GLN A 121 16.13 15.48 -1.10
N SER A 122 15.28 15.87 -0.15
CA SER A 122 14.87 15.02 0.95
C SER A 122 13.48 15.36 1.48
N VAL A 123 12.91 14.46 2.27
CA VAL A 123 11.79 14.71 3.16
C VAL A 123 12.19 14.29 4.58
N ARG A 124 11.93 15.16 5.57
CA ARG A 124 12.34 14.99 6.97
C ARG A 124 11.14 15.02 7.91
N TRP A 125 11.16 14.15 8.92
CA TRP A 125 10.22 14.15 10.04
C TRP A 125 10.96 14.20 11.38
N THR A 126 10.18 14.40 12.44
CA THR A 126 10.62 14.22 13.83
C THR A 126 9.91 13.00 14.39
N ASN A 127 10.63 12.11 15.09
CA ASN A 127 10.03 10.98 15.77
C ASN A 127 9.17 11.46 16.96
N THR A 128 7.88 11.54 16.72
CA THR A 128 6.83 11.93 17.67
C THR A 128 6.07 10.75 18.27
N THR A 129 6.45 9.51 17.95
CA THR A 129 5.76 8.29 18.43
C THR A 129 5.84 8.11 19.95
N GLY A 130 6.79 8.78 20.60
CA GLY A 130 7.10 8.59 22.02
C GLY A 130 7.90 7.30 22.32
N GLN A 131 8.25 6.53 21.29
CA GLN A 131 9.07 5.31 21.37
C GLN A 131 10.27 5.42 20.43
N PRO A 132 11.34 4.63 20.63
CA PRO A 132 12.34 4.45 19.59
C PRO A 132 11.71 3.90 18.30
N ILE A 133 12.35 4.11 17.15
CA ILE A 133 11.99 3.47 15.87
C ILE A 133 13.15 2.58 15.45
N SER A 134 12.90 1.28 15.29
CA SER A 134 13.90 0.31 14.82
C SER A 134 13.52 -0.36 13.50
N PHE A 135 12.33 -0.08 12.97
CA PHE A 135 11.85 -0.61 11.71
C PHE A 135 11.05 0.45 10.95
N LEU A 136 11.27 0.50 9.62
CA LEU A 136 10.56 1.37 8.69
C LEU A 136 9.92 0.50 7.60
N ASN A 137 8.66 0.80 7.25
CA ASN A 137 8.03 0.42 6.00
C ASN A 137 7.81 1.68 5.18
N VAL A 138 8.46 1.81 4.02
CA VAL A 138 8.43 3.01 3.19
C VAL A 138 7.53 2.73 1.99
N ARG A 139 6.44 3.47 1.85
CA ARG A 139 5.63 3.50 0.63
C ARG A 139 6.20 4.54 -0.33
N ALA A 140 6.69 4.09 -1.48
CA ALA A 140 7.37 4.94 -2.44
C ALA A 140 7.16 4.47 -3.88
N SER A 141 7.44 5.36 -4.83
CA SER A 141 7.51 5.04 -6.26
C SER A 141 8.89 5.43 -6.80
N ILE A 142 9.45 4.54 -7.60
CA ILE A 142 10.61 4.81 -8.45
C ILE A 142 10.24 4.47 -9.90
N PRO A 143 10.93 5.01 -10.92
CA PRO A 143 10.63 4.73 -12.32
C PRO A 143 10.53 3.23 -12.65
N ASP A 144 9.71 2.89 -13.64
CA ASP A 144 9.83 1.61 -14.34
C ASP A 144 11.03 1.61 -15.30
N SER A 145 11.39 0.42 -15.78
CA SER A 145 12.29 0.25 -16.91
C SER A 145 11.58 0.58 -18.22
N ALA A 146 12.34 0.95 -19.26
CA ALA A 146 11.78 1.27 -20.58
C ALA A 146 11.03 0.09 -21.25
N SER A 147 11.35 -1.15 -20.85
CA SER A 147 10.69 -2.37 -21.36
C SER A 147 9.69 -2.96 -20.36
N GLY A 148 9.42 -2.29 -19.24
CA GLY A 148 8.67 -2.86 -18.14
C GLY A 148 9.48 -3.78 -17.22
N GLY A 149 8.83 -4.36 -16.22
CA GLY A 149 9.43 -5.34 -15.30
C GLY A 149 10.29 -4.75 -14.18
N GLY A 150 10.26 -3.42 -14.02
CA GLY A 150 10.85 -2.69 -12.92
C GLY A 150 12.37 -2.51 -12.99
N VAL A 151 12.85 -1.65 -12.10
CA VAL A 151 14.26 -1.45 -11.79
C VAL A 151 14.48 -1.65 -10.29
N THR A 152 15.75 -1.72 -9.89
CA THR A 152 16.16 -1.69 -8.48
C THR A 152 16.93 -0.41 -8.23
N GLY A 153 16.80 0.14 -7.03
CA GLY A 153 17.53 1.33 -6.59
C GLY A 153 17.62 1.39 -5.08
N THR A 154 18.22 2.46 -4.58
CA THR A 154 18.28 2.74 -3.15
C THR A 154 17.87 4.18 -2.86
N LEU A 155 17.40 4.44 -1.64
CA LEU A 155 17.17 5.78 -1.09
C LEU A 155 17.80 5.87 0.28
N ASN A 156 18.47 6.96 0.61
CA ASN A 156 19.28 7.02 1.82
C ASN A 156 18.47 7.48 3.03
N LEU A 157 18.57 6.74 4.14
CA LEU A 157 18.06 7.14 5.46
C LEU A 157 19.14 7.95 6.18
N TYR A 158 18.72 9.06 6.76
CA TYR A 158 19.51 9.89 7.66
C TYR A 158 18.82 10.01 9.01
N VAL A 159 19.61 10.11 10.08
CA VAL A 159 19.14 10.35 11.45
C VAL A 159 19.93 11.52 12.02
N ASP A 160 19.23 12.55 12.50
CA ASP A 160 19.83 13.82 12.96
C ASP A 160 20.81 14.43 11.95
N GLY A 161 20.47 14.32 10.66
CA GLY A 161 21.27 14.83 9.55
C GLY A 161 22.50 14.00 9.20
N VAL A 162 22.75 12.87 9.89
CA VAL A 162 23.86 11.96 9.61
C VAL A 162 23.38 10.74 8.84
N PHE A 163 24.10 10.36 7.78
CA PHE A 163 23.78 9.18 6.97
C PHE A 163 23.75 7.94 7.87
N ARG A 164 22.66 7.16 7.74
CA ARG A 164 22.47 5.92 8.51
C ARG A 164 22.71 4.69 7.64
N GLN A 165 21.91 4.53 6.60
CA GLN A 165 21.98 3.38 5.70
C GLN A 165 21.24 3.70 4.39
N ALA A 166 21.54 2.92 3.35
CA ALA A 166 20.74 2.88 2.14
C ALA A 166 19.54 1.95 2.35
N LEU A 167 18.35 2.38 1.94
CA LEU A 167 17.14 1.58 1.90
C LEU A 167 16.99 1.01 0.50
N ASN A 168 16.73 -0.29 0.40
CA ASN A 168 16.45 -0.97 -0.87
C ASN A 168 15.05 -0.59 -1.36
N LEU A 169 14.94 -0.18 -2.62
CA LEU A 169 13.66 0.04 -3.33
C LEU A 169 13.70 -0.69 -4.68
N ASN A 170 12.54 -1.10 -5.17
CA ASN A 170 12.40 -1.59 -6.53
C ASN A 170 11.00 -1.27 -7.08
N SER A 171 10.82 -1.39 -8.39
CA SER A 171 9.54 -1.14 -9.07
C SER A 171 8.97 -2.39 -9.75
N ARG A 172 9.41 -3.58 -9.36
CA ARG A 172 9.09 -4.85 -10.04
C ARG A 172 7.64 -5.30 -9.87
N GLN A 173 6.99 -4.90 -8.78
CA GLN A 173 5.61 -5.27 -8.44
C GLN A 173 4.63 -4.10 -8.59
N SER A 174 5.14 -2.96 -9.07
CA SER A 174 4.41 -1.75 -9.46
C SER A 174 4.34 -1.61 -10.99
N TRP A 175 3.79 -0.51 -11.47
CA TRP A 175 3.68 -0.17 -12.90
C TRP A 175 2.89 -1.19 -13.72
N VAL A 176 1.58 -1.01 -13.72
CA VAL A 176 0.68 -1.67 -14.66
C VAL A 176 0.24 -0.65 -15.70
N TYR A 177 0.12 -1.07 -16.95
CA TYR A 177 -0.22 -0.20 -18.06
C TYR A 177 -1.56 -0.58 -18.69
N GLU A 178 -2.36 0.45 -18.98
CA GLU A 178 -3.68 0.32 -19.57
C GLU A 178 -3.96 1.42 -20.59
N GLY A 179 -4.79 1.12 -21.58
CA GLY A 179 -5.14 2.04 -22.66
C GLY A 179 -6.55 1.79 -23.19
N ASN A 180 -6.78 2.26 -24.42
CA ASN A 180 -8.09 2.16 -25.08
C ASN A 180 -8.41 0.70 -25.46
N GLY A 181 -8.98 -0.04 -24.52
CA GLY A 181 -9.47 -1.41 -24.73
C GLY A 181 -9.26 -2.36 -23.56
N ASN A 182 -8.48 -1.98 -22.55
CA ASN A 182 -8.13 -2.81 -21.40
C ASN A 182 -8.10 -2.04 -20.06
N TYR A 183 -8.80 -0.90 -19.99
CA TYR A 183 -8.94 -0.08 -18.79
C TYR A 183 -9.46 -0.92 -17.61
N ASN A 184 -8.68 -0.97 -16.53
CA ASN A 184 -8.94 -1.73 -15.31
C ASN A 184 -9.21 -3.23 -15.53
N THR A 185 -8.73 -3.80 -16.63
CA THR A 185 -8.85 -5.24 -16.94
C THR A 185 -7.52 -5.89 -17.32
N SER A 186 -6.42 -5.13 -17.34
CA SER A 186 -5.07 -5.58 -17.63
C SER A 186 -4.22 -5.55 -16.38
N ASP A 187 -3.41 -6.57 -16.15
CA ASP A 187 -2.30 -6.61 -15.18
C ASP A 187 -0.93 -6.55 -15.88
N ASN A 188 -0.89 -6.19 -17.17
CA ASN A 188 0.34 -6.16 -17.94
C ASN A 188 1.27 -5.02 -17.50
N GLN A 189 2.55 -5.33 -17.31
CA GLN A 189 3.62 -4.40 -16.99
C GLN A 189 4.39 -3.93 -18.23
N ASN A 190 3.77 -3.94 -19.42
CA ASN A 190 4.37 -3.47 -20.66
C ASN A 190 4.07 -1.97 -20.88
N PRO A 191 5.06 -1.06 -20.83
CA PRO A 191 4.83 0.37 -21.02
C PRO A 191 4.21 0.74 -22.37
N ALA A 192 4.33 -0.10 -23.39
CA ALA A 192 3.72 0.13 -24.69
C ALA A 192 2.19 -0.04 -24.71
N ASP A 193 1.58 -0.55 -23.64
CA ASP A 193 0.15 -0.84 -23.56
C ASP A 193 -0.71 0.37 -23.15
N GLY A 194 -0.10 1.47 -22.68
CA GLY A 194 -0.79 2.74 -22.46
C GLY A 194 -0.32 3.54 -21.25
N ASP A 195 -1.28 4.13 -20.54
CA ASP A 195 -1.09 4.96 -19.37
C ASP A 195 -0.78 4.11 -18.11
N PRO A 196 0.12 4.55 -17.23
CA PRO A 196 0.50 3.82 -16.03
C PRO A 196 -0.51 3.95 -14.89
N ARG A 197 -0.55 2.91 -14.05
CA ARG A 197 -1.22 2.84 -12.74
C ARG A 197 -0.46 1.89 -11.81
N VAL A 198 -0.89 1.77 -10.55
CA VAL A 198 -0.19 0.99 -9.52
C VAL A 198 1.24 1.51 -9.33
N PHE A 199 1.35 2.80 -9.04
CA PHE A 199 2.65 3.49 -8.97
C PHE A 199 3.46 3.13 -7.74
N TRP A 200 2.78 2.75 -6.66
CA TRP A 200 3.35 2.64 -5.33
C TRP A 200 3.64 1.20 -4.96
N ASP A 201 4.79 0.97 -4.36
CA ASP A 201 5.15 -0.26 -3.68
C ASP A 201 5.74 0.07 -2.30
N GLU A 202 5.90 -0.93 -1.47
CA GLU A 202 6.40 -0.80 -0.11
C GLU A 202 7.73 -1.51 0.06
N SER A 203 8.63 -0.89 0.83
CA SER A 203 9.93 -1.48 1.15
C SER A 203 10.19 -1.36 2.64
N HIS A 204 10.50 -2.50 3.24
CA HIS A 204 10.70 -2.60 4.68
C HIS A 204 12.17 -2.82 5.03
N THR A 205 12.59 -2.24 6.14
CA THR A 205 13.97 -2.37 6.61
C THR A 205 14.08 -2.15 8.11
N PHE A 206 14.95 -2.93 8.74
CA PHE A 206 15.39 -2.63 10.09
C PHE A 206 16.42 -1.50 10.06
N VAL A 207 16.30 -0.58 11.00
CA VAL A 207 17.29 0.46 11.24
C VAL A 207 18.55 -0.20 11.80
N THR A 208 19.65 -0.04 11.08
CA THR A 208 20.98 -0.45 11.52
C THR A 208 21.45 0.39 12.71
N GLY A 209 22.20 -0.25 13.61
CA GLY A 209 22.72 0.39 14.81
C GLY A 209 21.63 0.69 15.84
N SER A 210 21.75 1.83 16.53
CA SER A 210 20.78 2.22 17.56
C SER A 210 19.45 2.67 16.93
N PRO A 211 18.29 2.27 17.49
CA PRO A 211 16.98 2.78 17.09
C PRO A 211 16.94 4.31 17.12
N ILE A 212 16.12 4.92 16.25
CA ILE A 212 15.92 6.37 16.19
C ILE A 212 15.16 6.79 17.46
N PRO A 213 15.76 7.53 18.40
CA PRO A 213 15.09 7.83 19.66
C PRO A 213 13.93 8.81 19.46
N ALA A 214 12.99 8.83 20.40
CA ALA A 214 11.92 9.82 20.41
C ALA A 214 12.51 11.25 20.42
N GLY A 215 11.94 12.14 19.61
CA GLY A 215 12.41 13.51 19.42
C GLY A 215 13.55 13.68 18.41
N ALA A 216 14.24 12.61 17.98
CA ALA A 216 15.23 12.70 16.91
C ALA A 216 14.56 12.97 15.56
N THR A 217 15.32 13.55 14.65
CA THR A 217 14.88 13.71 13.26
C THR A 217 15.34 12.54 12.40
N PHE A 218 14.53 12.18 11.42
CA PHE A 218 14.91 11.23 10.39
C PHE A 218 14.45 11.72 9.03
N SER A 219 15.20 11.41 7.99
CA SER A 219 14.86 11.83 6.63
C SER A 219 15.23 10.79 5.59
N LEU A 220 14.44 10.74 4.52
CA LEU A 220 14.78 10.04 3.30
C LEU A 220 15.33 11.04 2.30
N ARG A 221 16.48 10.72 1.70
CA ARG A 221 17.24 11.66 0.85
C ARG A 221 17.79 10.95 -0.38
N LYS A 222 17.64 11.60 -1.54
CA LYS A 222 18.30 11.22 -2.78
C LYS A 222 19.70 11.84 -2.80
N ASP A 223 20.73 11.02 -2.82
CA ASP A 223 22.13 11.40 -3.03
C ASP A 223 22.65 10.99 -4.42
N SER A 224 23.91 11.29 -4.70
CA SER A 224 24.56 11.00 -5.99
C SER A 224 24.56 9.52 -6.35
N ASP A 225 24.65 8.66 -5.34
CA ASP A 225 24.79 7.21 -5.51
C ASP A 225 23.42 6.52 -5.66
N ASN A 226 22.32 7.26 -5.48
CA ASN A 226 20.96 6.78 -5.68
C ASN A 226 20.59 6.93 -7.18
N SER A 227 20.56 5.80 -7.88
CA SER A 227 20.56 5.70 -9.34
C SER A 227 19.22 5.98 -10.04
N ALA A 228 18.07 5.88 -9.35
CA ALA A 228 16.77 6.10 -9.97
C ALA A 228 16.59 7.59 -10.32
N SER A 229 15.95 7.91 -11.45
CA SER A 229 15.82 9.31 -11.89
C SER A 229 14.96 10.16 -10.96
N PHE A 230 13.99 9.55 -10.28
CA PHE A 230 13.22 10.18 -9.20
C PHE A 230 12.90 9.16 -8.11
N TYR A 231 12.49 9.70 -6.95
CA TYR A 231 11.88 8.97 -5.86
C TYR A 231 10.67 9.77 -5.39
N ASP A 232 9.49 9.18 -5.53
CA ASP A 232 8.27 9.74 -4.94
C ASP A 232 8.08 9.04 -3.60
N VAL A 233 8.07 9.82 -2.51
CA VAL A 233 7.88 9.31 -1.15
C VAL A 233 6.46 9.68 -0.74
N ASP A 234 5.64 8.67 -0.46
CA ASP A 234 4.25 8.83 -0.03
C ASP A 234 4.15 8.85 1.49
N SER A 235 4.58 7.76 2.14
CA SER A 235 4.45 7.59 3.57
C SER A 235 5.53 6.66 4.14
N VAL A 236 5.74 6.75 5.45
CA VAL A 236 6.59 5.83 6.20
C VAL A 236 5.86 5.34 7.43
N ASP A 237 5.58 4.03 7.49
CA ASP A 237 5.18 3.39 8.74
C ASP A 237 6.42 3.11 9.57
N VAL A 238 6.33 3.41 10.85
CA VAL A 238 7.44 3.21 11.79
C VAL A 238 6.99 2.47 13.03
N GLU A 239 7.85 1.58 13.51
CA GLU A 239 7.63 0.87 14.76
C GLU A 239 8.96 0.50 15.44
N ASN A 240 8.83 0.04 16.67
CA ASN A 240 9.87 -0.69 17.38
C ASN A 240 9.34 -2.08 17.73
N PRO A 241 9.43 -3.04 16.79
CA PRO A 241 8.87 -4.36 16.99
C PRO A 241 9.53 -5.07 18.18
N PRO A 242 8.81 -5.97 18.86
CA PRO A 242 9.41 -6.81 19.89
C PRO A 242 10.46 -7.74 19.28
N ALA A 243 11.33 -8.29 20.13
CA ALA A 243 12.29 -9.31 19.70
C ALA A 243 11.56 -10.53 19.08
N PRO A 244 12.20 -11.23 18.11
CA PRO A 244 11.65 -12.46 17.54
C PRO A 244 11.23 -13.45 18.64
N LEU A 245 10.07 -14.09 18.45
CA LEU A 245 9.56 -15.07 19.40
C LEU A 245 10.47 -16.31 19.45
N THR A 246 10.65 -16.87 20.64
CA THR A 246 11.33 -18.16 20.80
C THR A 246 10.47 -19.29 20.25
N GLN A 247 11.11 -20.32 19.70
CA GLN A 247 10.41 -21.53 19.28
C GLN A 247 9.57 -22.11 20.44
N PRO A 248 8.25 -22.33 20.24
CA PRO A 248 7.42 -22.95 21.27
C PRO A 248 7.88 -24.37 21.61
N ALA A 249 7.72 -24.77 22.88
CA ALA A 249 7.97 -26.15 23.28
C ALA A 249 7.10 -27.13 22.47
N ASN A 250 7.65 -28.30 22.17
CA ASN A 250 6.98 -29.37 21.39
C ASN A 250 6.55 -28.93 19.97
N SER A 251 7.25 -27.98 19.36
CA SER A 251 7.06 -27.59 17.96
C SER A 251 8.22 -28.08 17.07
N ILE A 252 7.97 -28.16 15.76
CA ILE A 252 8.99 -28.47 14.75
C ILE A 252 9.37 -27.17 14.03
N SER A 253 10.67 -26.95 13.79
CA SER A 253 11.17 -25.81 13.03
C SER A 253 11.50 -26.21 11.59
N ILE A 254 11.16 -25.37 10.61
CA ILE A 254 11.49 -25.62 9.19
C ILE A 254 12.99 -25.81 8.95
N THR A 255 13.83 -25.21 9.79
CA THR A 255 15.29 -25.39 9.73
C THR A 255 15.71 -26.82 10.10
N SER A 256 15.00 -27.47 11.01
CA SER A 256 15.21 -28.89 11.33
C SER A 256 14.78 -29.84 10.20
N CYS A 257 13.97 -29.34 9.26
CA CYS A 257 13.54 -30.06 8.06
C CYS A 257 14.40 -29.73 6.82
N GLY A 258 15.46 -28.94 6.99
CA GLY A 258 16.43 -28.62 5.93
C GLY A 258 16.30 -27.24 5.31
N ALA A 259 15.41 -26.37 5.81
CA ALA A 259 15.36 -24.99 5.35
C ALA A 259 16.60 -24.22 5.83
N VAL A 260 17.15 -23.37 4.98
CA VAL A 260 18.31 -22.52 5.27
C VAL A 260 17.86 -21.07 5.21
N ALA A 261 18.15 -20.30 6.27
CA ALA A 261 17.86 -18.87 6.29
C ALA A 261 18.74 -18.14 5.26
N ASP A 262 18.16 -17.13 4.61
CA ASP A 262 18.88 -16.20 3.74
C ASP A 262 18.88 -14.81 4.40
N ASP A 263 20.06 -14.40 4.88
CA ASP A 263 20.26 -13.11 5.53
C ASP A 263 20.74 -12.04 4.53
N THR A 264 20.72 -12.32 3.22
CA THR A 264 21.21 -11.44 2.15
C THR A 264 20.14 -11.08 1.12
N PRO A 265 19.14 -10.24 1.48
CA PRO A 265 18.06 -9.89 0.57
C PRO A 265 18.58 -9.18 -0.67
N THR A 266 18.08 -9.58 -1.84
CA THR A 266 18.56 -9.16 -3.16
C THR A 266 17.80 -7.98 -3.78
N ASN A 267 17.01 -7.23 -2.99
CA ASN A 267 16.19 -6.11 -3.47
C ASN A 267 15.37 -6.47 -4.73
N GLY A 268 14.70 -7.62 -4.69
CA GLY A 268 13.91 -8.11 -5.82
C GLY A 268 14.71 -8.67 -7.01
N ALA A 269 16.05 -8.70 -6.97
CA ALA A 269 16.86 -9.44 -7.94
C ALA A 269 16.89 -10.95 -7.60
N ALA A 270 17.19 -11.80 -8.58
CA ALA A 270 17.38 -13.23 -8.30
C ALA A 270 18.70 -13.45 -7.51
N ASP A 271 18.68 -14.26 -6.44
CA ASP A 271 19.91 -14.78 -5.82
C ASP A 271 20.17 -16.21 -6.32
N SER A 272 21.30 -16.42 -6.99
CA SER A 272 21.75 -17.75 -7.40
C SER A 272 22.10 -18.68 -6.23
N ARG A 273 22.26 -18.13 -5.02
CA ARG A 273 22.55 -18.86 -3.78
C ARG A 273 21.28 -19.13 -2.97
N SER A 274 20.15 -18.53 -3.32
CA SER A 274 18.89 -18.80 -2.63
C SER A 274 18.50 -20.26 -2.82
N VAL A 275 18.12 -20.90 -1.71
CA VAL A 275 17.69 -22.30 -1.68
C VAL A 275 16.17 -22.32 -1.55
N ASP A 276 15.49 -22.93 -2.53
CA ASP A 276 14.04 -23.15 -2.46
C ASP A 276 13.71 -24.05 -1.25
N SER A 277 13.03 -23.46 -0.26
CA SER A 277 12.64 -24.15 0.96
C SER A 277 11.38 -25.01 0.81
N ARG A 278 10.77 -25.11 -0.38
CA ARG A 278 9.55 -25.89 -0.62
C ARG A 278 9.64 -27.34 -0.11
N ALA A 279 10.73 -28.03 -0.41
CA ALA A 279 10.91 -29.43 0.02
C ALA A 279 11.04 -29.55 1.55
N ALA A 280 11.77 -28.63 2.18
CA ALA A 280 11.93 -28.59 3.63
C ALA A 280 10.61 -28.28 4.34
N ILE A 281 9.84 -27.32 3.82
CA ILE A 281 8.51 -26.97 4.34
C ILE A 281 7.58 -28.19 4.24
N GLN A 282 7.53 -28.87 3.08
CA GLN A 282 6.70 -30.05 2.91
C GLN A 282 7.09 -31.17 3.88
N ASN A 283 8.39 -31.45 4.03
CA ASN A 283 8.88 -32.44 4.99
C ASN A 283 8.45 -32.12 6.43
N CYS A 284 8.48 -30.84 6.82
CA CYS A 284 8.01 -30.40 8.13
C CYS A 284 6.52 -30.62 8.35
N ILE A 285 5.70 -30.34 7.33
CA ILE A 285 4.25 -30.59 7.38
C ILE A 285 3.99 -32.09 7.55
N ASP A 286 4.71 -32.93 6.79
CA ASP A 286 4.55 -34.39 6.86
C ASP A 286 4.93 -34.92 8.25
N GLN A 287 6.06 -34.49 8.82
CA GLN A 287 6.49 -34.87 10.17
C GLN A 287 5.51 -34.43 11.25
N ALA A 288 5.02 -33.19 11.18
CA ALA A 288 4.03 -32.67 12.12
C ALA A 288 2.70 -33.43 12.04
N SER A 289 2.30 -33.85 10.84
CA SER A 289 1.04 -34.55 10.60
C SER A 289 1.05 -36.01 11.08
N CYS A 290 2.21 -36.65 11.13
CA CYS A 290 2.32 -38.05 11.54
C CYS A 290 2.30 -38.28 13.07
N ASN A 291 2.32 -37.23 13.91
CA ASN A 291 2.65 -37.33 15.35
C ASN A 291 3.95 -38.13 15.60
N CYS A 292 4.83 -38.20 14.60
CA CYS A 292 6.06 -38.94 14.73
C CYS A 292 7.00 -38.14 15.65
N PRO A 293 7.61 -38.80 16.65
CA PRO A 293 8.61 -38.13 17.47
C PRO A 293 9.72 -37.58 16.58
N PRO A 294 10.28 -36.39 16.89
CA PRO A 294 11.37 -35.82 16.12
C PRO A 294 12.52 -36.83 16.03
N ALA A 295 13.20 -36.87 14.88
CA ALA A 295 14.30 -37.79 14.66
C ALA A 295 15.35 -37.67 15.78
N GLY A 296 15.48 -38.71 16.60
CA GLY A 296 16.37 -38.75 17.77
C GLY A 296 15.68 -38.76 19.14
N ALA A 297 14.35 -38.64 19.23
CA ALA A 297 13.65 -38.83 20.49
C ALA A 297 13.57 -40.33 20.87
N PRO A 298 13.86 -40.69 22.13
CA PRO A 298 13.80 -42.08 22.57
C PRO A 298 12.38 -42.61 22.44
N ALA A 299 12.25 -43.84 21.92
CA ALA A 299 10.97 -44.53 21.82
C ALA A 299 10.27 -44.54 23.20
N PRO A 300 8.95 -44.28 23.26
CA PRO A 300 8.22 -44.39 24.52
C PRO A 300 8.37 -45.82 25.05
N ARG A 301 8.80 -45.93 26.32
CA ARG A 301 8.93 -47.24 26.98
C ARG A 301 7.53 -47.86 27.13
N PRO A 302 7.42 -49.19 26.95
CA PRO A 302 6.15 -49.92 27.04
C PRO A 302 5.50 -49.82 28.42
#